data_AF-A0A939R6C8-F1
#
_entry.id   AF-A0A939R6C8-F1
#
_cell.length_a   1.000
_cell.length_b   1.000
_cell.length_c   1.000
_cell.angle_alpha   90.00
_cell.angle_beta   90.00
_cell.angle_gamma   90.00
#
_symmetry.space_group_name_H-M   'P 1'
#
loop_
_entity.id
_entity.type
_entity.pdbx_description
1 polymer ?
#
loop_
_entity_poly.entity_id
_entity_poly.type
_entity_poly.pdbx_seq_one_letter_code
_entity_poly.pdbx_strand_id
1 'polypeptide(L)'
;MKKITRVLALVLALVMVLSLAACSKKTNTGDNTDNKTNTGTTDTGKTDSGKTDSGKTDAGSTNTVQYEYDITIWCPEKEVPLRKQQVEAFNASNTDGIKFNAAVEAVSEADAATQMITDVEAGADLYNFAQDQISRLIVAGALLKLDDEAANFVKTSNDDGAVAAVTSGDALYGFPITSDNGYFLFYDKSVVSEEQAKTVQGVIDACKAAGRTFAAPLKNGWYVAGWFFGTGCDSTWEADEDGNYVGLNDTFNSDKGLIAAKGIYQITSSGVWVDSDQISAFDAAIPAGALVCGPWANGEAKQILGDNLGAAKLPTYTVDGKTYQIGSFCGSKILGVKPQTDGTKAICLTILAEYLSGKECQLQRLQNADLQWGPSNLEAQQSPEIQEIPGLVALAAQAPFAKPQGTVSGKWWDIGNALGAGIGESDGSDAALKALLQNYEDQCRATINMTSDEKEAWGVVGSFLDSEWSKDYPMNRVPETGDETYYSDALALKAGNELKVRQGGGWDVNFGGDGKRDGANLAVEADGYYFVKFVVNADKTEATLTLEKTSYMEWGVVGAFLDSGWNKDYEMSIQEDGITYVLEGVELKAGDEFKVRKAHSWDINYGADGARDGANLAVTEDGTYTITFDSTTGIITFTK
;
A
#
# COMPACT_ATOMS: atom_id res chain seq x y z
N MET A 1 -20.45 21.64 -43.00
CA MET A 1 -19.14 21.22 -42.47
C MET A 1 -19.40 20.10 -41.47
N LYS A 2 -18.66 18.98 -41.51
CA LYS A 2 -18.64 18.05 -40.38
C LYS A 2 -17.96 18.77 -39.20
N LYS A 3 -18.47 18.64 -37.98
CA LYS A 3 -17.74 19.10 -36.79
C LYS A 3 -16.45 18.28 -36.68
N ILE A 4 -15.33 18.94 -36.37
CA ILE A 4 -14.09 18.27 -35.98
C ILE A 4 -14.27 17.88 -34.51
N THR A 5 -14.08 16.60 -34.18
CA THR A 5 -14.11 16.08 -32.80
C THR A 5 -12.79 16.36 -32.10
N ARG A 6 -12.76 16.39 -30.77
CA ARG A 6 -11.52 16.54 -29.97
C ARG A 6 -10.51 15.45 -30.35
N VAL A 7 -10.97 14.21 -30.48
CA VAL A 7 -10.13 13.08 -30.93
C VAL A 7 -9.46 13.37 -32.28
N LEU A 8 -10.21 13.90 -33.27
CA LEU A 8 -9.65 14.21 -34.59
C LEU A 8 -8.67 15.39 -34.54
N ALA A 9 -8.91 16.37 -33.67
CA ALA A 9 -8.00 17.50 -33.47
C ALA A 9 -6.67 17.06 -32.82
N LEU A 10 -6.73 16.25 -31.76
CA LEU A 10 -5.56 15.72 -31.06
C LEU A 10 -4.72 14.78 -31.94
N VAL A 11 -5.36 13.87 -32.70
CA VAL A 11 -4.66 13.02 -33.68
C VAL A 11 -3.96 13.87 -34.75
N LEU A 12 -4.60 14.93 -35.25
CA LEU A 12 -3.98 15.85 -36.22
C LEU A 12 -2.79 16.64 -35.62
N ALA A 13 -2.87 17.04 -34.34
CA ALA A 13 -1.76 17.68 -33.64
C ALA A 13 -0.55 16.74 -33.53
N LEU A 14 -0.77 15.48 -33.14
CA LEU A 14 0.28 14.45 -33.06
C LEU A 14 1.01 14.25 -34.39
N VAL A 15 0.25 14.18 -35.49
CA VAL A 15 0.80 14.04 -36.86
C VAL A 15 1.56 15.29 -37.30
N MET A 16 1.10 16.49 -36.94
CA MET A 16 1.79 17.74 -37.28
C MET A 16 3.14 17.87 -36.56
N VAL A 17 3.25 17.47 -35.29
CA VAL A 17 4.53 17.46 -34.56
C VAL A 17 5.55 16.52 -35.23
N LEU A 18 5.12 15.31 -35.64
CA LEU A 18 5.97 14.36 -36.37
C LEU A 18 6.41 14.90 -37.75
N SER A 19 5.57 15.69 -38.42
CA SER A 19 5.88 16.25 -39.75
C SER A 19 6.97 17.34 -39.75
N LEU A 20 7.28 17.93 -38.58
CA LEU A 20 8.29 18.98 -38.44
C LEU A 20 9.72 18.46 -38.23
N ALA A 21 9.90 17.14 -38.05
CA ALA A 21 11.21 16.51 -37.84
C ALA A 21 11.99 16.19 -39.15
N ALA A 22 11.42 16.48 -40.32
CA ALA A 22 11.93 16.00 -41.61
C ALA A 22 12.23 17.11 -42.65
N CYS A 23 13.27 17.92 -42.44
CA CYS A 23 14.06 18.46 -43.57
C CYS A 23 15.41 19.07 -43.16
N SER A 24 16.53 18.55 -43.69
CA SER A 24 17.82 19.26 -43.69
C SER A 24 18.75 18.81 -44.83
N LYS A 25 19.13 19.79 -45.68
CA LYS A 25 20.14 19.76 -46.79
C LYS A 25 19.76 18.95 -48.05
N LYS A 26 19.55 19.60 -49.22
CA LYS A 26 20.50 20.14 -50.24
C LYS A 26 20.97 19.04 -51.25
N THR A 27 21.11 19.24 -52.57
CA THR A 27 21.10 20.45 -53.45
C THR A 27 20.92 20.08 -54.94
N ASN A 28 20.54 21.07 -55.79
CA ASN A 28 20.76 21.16 -57.26
C ASN A 28 19.95 20.19 -58.18
N THR A 29 19.52 20.53 -59.41
CA THR A 29 19.58 21.75 -60.26
C THR A 29 18.57 21.61 -61.42
N GLY A 30 18.08 22.71 -62.01
CA GLY A 30 17.61 22.68 -63.42
C GLY A 30 16.21 23.21 -63.75
N ASP A 31 16.11 24.53 -63.90
CA ASP A 31 15.48 25.24 -65.04
C ASP A 31 14.02 24.92 -65.51
N ASN A 32 13.13 25.89 -65.32
CA ASN A 32 12.57 26.78 -66.37
C ASN A 32 11.04 26.97 -66.47
N THR A 33 10.67 28.21 -66.81
CA THR A 33 9.39 28.76 -67.32
C THR A 33 8.12 28.73 -66.46
N ASP A 34 7.75 29.93 -65.98
CA ASP A 34 6.38 30.37 -65.70
C ASP A 34 5.42 30.16 -66.88
N ASN A 35 4.11 29.97 -66.60
CA ASN A 35 3.11 30.70 -67.37
C ASN A 35 1.83 31.06 -66.59
N LYS A 36 1.29 32.21 -66.97
CA LYS A 36 0.27 33.04 -66.32
C LYS A 36 -1.10 32.42 -66.07
N THR A 37 -1.68 32.91 -64.97
CA THR A 37 -3.08 33.31 -64.78
C THR A 37 -3.83 33.79 -66.02
N ASN A 38 -5.12 33.41 -66.15
CA ASN A 38 -6.21 34.28 -66.65
C ASN A 38 -7.58 33.65 -66.28
N THR A 39 -8.41 34.28 -65.42
CA THR A 39 -9.54 35.20 -65.71
C THR A 39 -10.89 34.54 -66.06
N GLY A 40 -12.00 35.04 -65.47
CA GLY A 40 -13.38 34.72 -65.85
C GLY A 40 -14.26 34.38 -64.62
N THR A 41 -14.77 35.33 -63.83
CA THR A 41 -15.93 36.22 -64.13
C THR A 41 -17.27 35.47 -64.09
N THR A 42 -17.95 35.52 -62.92
CA THR A 42 -19.31 36.08 -62.68
C THR A 42 -20.30 36.13 -63.86
N ASP A 43 -21.63 35.97 -63.72
CA ASP A 43 -22.57 35.77 -62.59
C ASP A 43 -23.99 35.60 -63.21
N THR A 44 -25.03 35.47 -62.38
CA THR A 44 -26.46 35.84 -62.59
C THR A 44 -27.49 34.75 -62.89
N GLY A 45 -28.40 34.57 -61.91
CA GLY A 45 -29.83 34.29 -62.13
C GLY A 45 -30.26 32.82 -62.23
N LYS A 46 -31.47 32.43 -61.78
CA LYS A 46 -32.57 33.23 -61.21
C LYS A 46 -33.58 32.29 -60.48
N THR A 47 -34.33 32.84 -59.51
CA THR A 47 -35.69 32.48 -58.98
C THR A 47 -36.45 31.32 -59.67
N ASP A 48 -37.30 30.50 -59.04
CA ASP A 48 -38.27 30.73 -57.95
C ASP A 48 -38.81 29.34 -57.47
N SER A 49 -39.68 29.11 -56.47
CA SER A 49 -40.52 29.93 -55.57
C SER A 49 -40.60 29.28 -54.16
N GLY A 50 -41.30 29.88 -53.18
CA GLY A 50 -41.54 29.30 -51.84
C GLY A 50 -42.88 28.57 -51.66
N LYS A 51 -42.95 27.67 -50.66
CA LYS A 51 -44.20 27.17 -50.05
C LYS A 51 -44.00 26.90 -48.55
N THR A 52 -44.70 27.64 -47.71
CA THR A 52 -44.90 27.33 -46.29
C THR A 52 -46.01 26.29 -46.12
N ASP A 53 -45.83 25.30 -45.24
CA ASP A 53 -46.47 25.32 -43.90
C ASP A 53 -46.09 24.10 -43.03
N SER A 54 -46.15 24.30 -41.71
CA SER A 54 -46.42 23.36 -40.61
C SER A 54 -45.81 21.93 -40.60
N GLY A 55 -44.68 21.82 -39.88
CA GLY A 55 -44.48 20.85 -38.78
C GLY A 55 -44.31 19.35 -39.06
N LYS A 56 -43.19 18.79 -38.58
CA LYS A 56 -43.15 17.69 -37.57
C LYS A 56 -41.69 17.31 -37.21
N THR A 57 -41.45 17.08 -35.92
CA THR A 57 -40.30 16.39 -35.29
C THR A 57 -38.88 16.73 -35.74
N ASP A 58 -38.22 17.52 -34.88
CA ASP A 58 -36.93 17.21 -34.26
C ASP A 58 -36.19 15.97 -34.84
N ALA A 59 -35.23 16.23 -35.72
CA ALA A 59 -34.27 15.23 -36.17
C ALA A 59 -33.13 15.15 -35.16
N GLY A 60 -33.28 14.29 -34.16
CA GLY A 60 -32.28 14.08 -33.12
C GLY A 60 -30.89 13.85 -33.70
N SER A 61 -29.88 14.47 -33.08
CA SER A 61 -28.47 14.22 -33.40
C SER A 61 -28.14 12.77 -33.05
N THR A 62 -28.21 11.87 -34.03
CA THR A 62 -27.67 10.53 -33.91
C THR A 62 -26.14 10.64 -33.87
N ASN A 63 -25.58 10.80 -32.66
CA ASN A 63 -24.15 10.70 -32.43
C ASN A 63 -23.69 9.33 -32.94
N THR A 64 -23.08 9.32 -34.13
CA THR A 64 -22.60 8.09 -34.74
C THR A 64 -21.32 7.70 -34.01
N VAL A 65 -21.32 6.54 -33.35
CA VAL A 65 -20.12 6.00 -32.70
C VAL A 65 -19.04 5.81 -33.78
N GLN A 66 -17.87 6.38 -33.53
CA GLN A 66 -16.68 6.32 -34.39
C GLN A 66 -15.54 5.57 -33.71
N TYR A 67 -15.50 5.61 -32.37
CA TYR A 67 -14.50 4.96 -31.54
C TYR A 67 -15.24 4.11 -30.51
N GLU A 68 -15.06 2.79 -30.56
CA GLU A 68 -15.67 1.86 -29.60
C GLU A 68 -14.59 0.94 -29.05
N TYR A 69 -14.47 0.90 -27.72
CA TYR A 69 -13.44 0.13 -27.02
C TYR A 69 -14.04 -0.61 -25.82
N ASP A 70 -13.66 -1.87 -25.66
CA ASP A 70 -13.81 -2.59 -24.40
C ASP A 70 -12.66 -2.17 -23.47
N ILE A 71 -12.97 -1.83 -22.21
CA ILE A 71 -11.98 -1.34 -21.24
C ILE A 71 -12.23 -1.90 -19.83
N THR A 72 -11.18 -1.95 -19.01
CA THR A 72 -11.31 -2.22 -17.57
C THR A 72 -11.03 -0.95 -16.76
N ILE A 73 -11.81 -0.73 -15.70
CA ILE A 73 -11.65 0.38 -14.75
C ILE A 73 -11.58 -0.18 -13.33
N TRP A 74 -10.51 0.14 -12.61
CA TRP A 74 -10.35 -0.19 -11.19
C TRP A 74 -10.64 1.00 -10.30
N CYS A 75 -11.54 0.81 -9.33
CA CYS A 75 -11.80 1.80 -8.27
C CYS A 75 -12.22 1.11 -6.97
N PRO A 76 -12.15 1.81 -5.81
CA PRO A 76 -12.56 1.25 -4.53
C PRO A 76 -14.01 0.76 -4.57
N GLU A 77 -14.30 -0.32 -3.85
CA GLU A 77 -15.59 -1.03 -3.90
C GLU A 77 -16.80 -0.10 -3.79
N LYS A 78 -16.77 0.85 -2.84
CA LYS A 78 -17.83 1.84 -2.62
C LYS A 78 -18.08 2.76 -3.83
N GLU A 79 -17.07 3.04 -4.66
CA GLU A 79 -17.21 3.89 -5.85
C GLU A 79 -17.76 3.13 -7.07
N VAL A 80 -17.64 1.79 -7.13
CA VAL A 80 -18.00 0.97 -8.30
C VAL A 80 -19.41 1.27 -8.85
N PRO A 81 -20.49 1.42 -8.05
CA PRO A 81 -21.82 1.76 -8.57
C PRO A 81 -21.87 3.13 -9.25
N LEU A 82 -21.25 4.14 -8.63
CA LEU A 82 -21.20 5.50 -9.17
C LEU A 82 -20.34 5.57 -10.44
N ARG A 83 -19.20 4.90 -10.44
CA ARG A 83 -18.29 4.85 -11.59
C ARG A 83 -18.96 4.24 -12.83
N LYS A 84 -19.79 3.19 -12.65
CA LYS A 84 -20.62 2.62 -13.73
C LYS A 84 -21.60 3.64 -14.30
N GLN A 85 -22.36 4.32 -13.42
CA GLN A 85 -23.29 5.39 -13.81
C GLN A 85 -22.59 6.53 -14.58
N GLN A 86 -21.38 6.92 -14.17
CA GLN A 86 -20.62 7.98 -14.82
C GLN A 86 -20.13 7.58 -16.23
N VAL A 87 -19.69 6.34 -16.43
CA VAL A 87 -19.33 5.84 -17.78
C VAL A 87 -20.56 5.74 -18.69
N GLU A 88 -21.71 5.30 -18.16
CA GLU A 88 -22.98 5.31 -18.91
C GLU A 88 -23.40 6.73 -19.31
N ALA A 89 -23.27 7.69 -18.39
CA ALA A 89 -23.54 9.10 -18.66
C ALA A 89 -22.60 9.67 -19.73
N PHE A 90 -21.29 9.39 -19.66
CA PHE A 90 -20.32 9.76 -20.69
C PHE A 90 -20.69 9.19 -22.07
N ASN A 91 -21.00 7.89 -22.14
CA ASN A 91 -21.41 7.22 -23.37
C ASN A 91 -22.68 7.85 -23.98
N ALA A 92 -23.60 8.34 -23.15
CA ALA A 92 -24.83 9.00 -23.60
C ALA A 92 -24.61 10.47 -24.01
N SER A 93 -23.68 11.19 -23.39
CA SER A 93 -23.54 12.65 -23.55
C SER A 93 -22.39 13.12 -24.45
N ASN A 94 -21.32 12.31 -24.65
CA ASN A 94 -20.16 12.78 -25.39
C ASN A 94 -20.49 13.07 -26.87
N THR A 95 -19.88 14.13 -27.41
CA THR A 95 -20.07 14.55 -28.81
C THR A 95 -18.95 14.08 -29.75
N ASP A 96 -17.96 13.36 -29.21
CA ASP A 96 -16.77 12.92 -29.94
C ASP A 96 -16.97 11.57 -30.64
N GLY A 97 -18.12 10.93 -30.41
CA GLY A 97 -18.46 9.63 -31.00
C GLY A 97 -17.71 8.47 -30.33
N ILE A 98 -17.37 8.63 -29.06
CA ILE A 98 -16.67 7.63 -28.25
C ILE A 98 -17.72 6.76 -27.54
N LYS A 99 -17.48 5.46 -27.45
CA LYS A 99 -18.24 4.53 -26.62
C LYS A 99 -17.29 3.56 -25.92
N PHE A 100 -17.50 3.39 -24.61
CA PHE A 100 -16.76 2.43 -23.81
C PHE A 100 -17.67 1.33 -23.27
N ASN A 101 -17.34 0.07 -23.52
CA ASN A 101 -17.94 -1.07 -22.85
C ASN A 101 -17.06 -1.39 -21.63
N ALA A 102 -17.28 -0.70 -20.51
CA ALA A 102 -16.39 -0.75 -19.36
C ALA A 102 -16.76 -1.88 -18.36
N ALA A 103 -15.80 -2.76 -18.08
CA ALA A 103 -15.79 -3.57 -16.88
C ALA A 103 -15.27 -2.71 -15.71
N VAL A 104 -16.14 -2.37 -14.75
CA VAL A 104 -15.75 -1.63 -13.55
C VAL A 104 -15.70 -2.58 -12.36
N GLU A 105 -14.52 -2.72 -11.77
CA GLU A 105 -14.16 -3.73 -10.77
C GLU A 105 -13.68 -3.08 -9.47
N ALA A 106 -13.92 -3.77 -8.35
CA ALA A 106 -13.55 -3.32 -7.02
C ALA A 106 -12.08 -3.66 -6.73
N VAL A 107 -11.21 -2.64 -6.69
CA VAL A 107 -9.80 -2.75 -6.33
C VAL A 107 -9.43 -1.49 -5.53
N SER A 108 -8.80 -1.65 -4.36
CA SER A 108 -8.41 -0.48 -3.53
C SER A 108 -7.30 0.33 -4.21
N GLU A 109 -7.09 1.58 -3.81
CA GLU A 109 -6.01 2.40 -4.37
C GLU A 109 -4.60 1.85 -4.08
N ALA A 110 -4.45 1.10 -2.98
CA ALA A 110 -3.22 0.39 -2.67
C ALA A 110 -3.03 -0.79 -3.63
N ASP A 111 -4.01 -1.69 -3.68
CA ASP A 111 -3.98 -2.90 -4.52
C ASP A 111 -3.89 -2.58 -6.01
N ALA A 112 -4.53 -1.51 -6.47
CA ALA A 112 -4.50 -1.10 -7.87
C ALA A 112 -3.11 -0.60 -8.27
N ALA A 113 -2.46 0.21 -7.42
CA ALA A 113 -1.09 0.63 -7.65
C ALA A 113 -0.13 -0.57 -7.63
N THR A 114 -0.32 -1.46 -6.66
CA THR A 114 0.39 -2.74 -6.50
C THR A 114 0.29 -3.64 -7.74
N GLN A 115 -0.92 -3.87 -8.26
CA GLN A 115 -1.16 -4.71 -9.43
C GLN A 115 -0.60 -4.07 -10.70
N MET A 116 -0.73 -2.75 -10.84
CA MET A 116 -0.14 -2.01 -11.98
C MET A 116 1.39 -2.01 -11.99
N ILE A 117 2.05 -2.12 -10.83
CA ILE A 117 3.51 -2.27 -10.72
C ILE A 117 3.95 -3.73 -10.93
N THR A 118 3.01 -4.66 -10.74
CA THR A 118 3.20 -6.10 -10.97
C THR A 118 3.12 -6.45 -12.45
N ASP A 119 2.03 -6.07 -13.12
CA ASP A 119 1.86 -6.28 -14.56
C ASP A 119 1.02 -5.13 -15.15
N VAL A 120 1.71 -4.22 -15.84
CA VAL A 120 1.07 -3.11 -16.55
C VAL A 120 0.14 -3.65 -17.65
N GLU A 121 0.54 -4.66 -18.42
CA GLU A 121 -0.24 -5.15 -19.56
C GLU A 121 -1.56 -5.79 -19.11
N ALA A 122 -1.55 -6.59 -18.03
CA ALA A 122 -2.77 -7.15 -17.43
C ALA A 122 -3.60 -6.15 -16.62
N GLY A 123 -3.02 -5.03 -16.19
CA GLY A 123 -3.70 -4.00 -15.40
C GLY A 123 -4.85 -3.28 -16.12
N ALA A 124 -5.69 -2.55 -15.37
CA ALA A 124 -6.80 -1.80 -15.94
C ALA A 124 -6.38 -0.65 -16.88
N ASP A 125 -7.28 -0.22 -17.76
CA ASP A 125 -7.06 0.95 -18.64
C ASP A 125 -7.09 2.27 -17.86
N LEU A 126 -7.96 2.33 -16.85
CA LEU A 126 -8.06 3.41 -15.87
C LEU A 126 -8.07 2.83 -14.46
N TYR A 127 -7.35 3.43 -13.53
CA TYR A 127 -7.31 2.93 -12.14
C TYR A 127 -7.14 4.06 -11.13
N ASN A 128 -7.79 3.94 -9.97
CA ASN A 128 -7.55 4.87 -8.86
C ASN A 128 -6.26 4.48 -8.10
N PHE A 129 -5.47 5.47 -7.67
CA PHE A 129 -4.33 5.28 -6.76
C PHE A 129 -4.16 6.47 -5.80
N ALA A 130 -3.38 6.29 -4.73
CA ALA A 130 -3.02 7.36 -3.78
C ALA A 130 -1.71 8.06 -4.18
N GLN A 131 -1.58 9.36 -3.88
CA GLN A 131 -0.49 10.18 -4.43
C GLN A 131 0.94 9.70 -4.12
N ASP A 132 1.15 9.04 -2.98
CA ASP A 132 2.46 8.52 -2.59
C ASP A 132 2.97 7.42 -3.54
N GLN A 133 2.06 6.78 -4.27
CA GLN A 133 2.39 5.72 -5.23
C GLN A 133 2.84 6.27 -6.60
N ILE A 134 2.79 7.59 -6.84
CA ILE A 134 3.02 8.16 -8.17
C ILE A 134 4.42 7.85 -8.72
N SER A 135 5.48 8.01 -7.90
CA SER A 135 6.86 7.79 -8.35
C SER A 135 7.08 6.34 -8.78
N ARG A 136 6.63 5.37 -7.97
CA ARG A 136 6.78 3.93 -8.29
C ARG A 136 5.95 3.52 -9.53
N LEU A 137 4.78 4.14 -9.74
CA LEU A 137 3.97 3.91 -10.94
C LEU A 137 4.57 4.53 -12.21
N ILE A 138 5.25 5.68 -12.11
CA ILE A 138 6.00 6.25 -13.24
C ILE A 138 7.18 5.35 -13.60
N VAL A 139 7.97 4.91 -12.61
CA VAL A 139 9.12 4.01 -12.81
C VAL A 139 8.69 2.66 -13.42
N ALA A 140 7.54 2.11 -12.99
CA ALA A 140 6.97 0.91 -13.58
C ALA A 140 6.40 1.09 -15.01
N GLY A 141 6.35 2.33 -15.54
CA GLY A 141 5.73 2.61 -16.84
C GLY A 141 4.19 2.47 -16.82
N ALA A 142 3.56 2.48 -15.65
CA ALA A 142 2.14 2.24 -15.46
C ALA A 142 1.26 3.46 -15.82
N LEU A 143 1.84 4.67 -15.89
CA LEU A 143 1.11 5.93 -16.08
C LEU A 143 1.44 6.61 -17.41
N LEU A 144 0.37 6.96 -18.15
CA LEU A 144 0.45 7.83 -19.31
C LEU A 144 0.83 9.25 -18.91
N LYS A 145 1.93 9.77 -19.48
CA LYS A 145 2.27 11.19 -19.41
C LYS A 145 1.19 12.01 -20.11
N LEU A 146 0.63 13.00 -19.42
CA LEU A 146 -0.38 13.89 -20.00
C LEU A 146 0.22 14.81 -21.07
N ASP A 147 -0.57 15.11 -22.11
CA ASP A 147 -0.25 16.15 -23.09
C ASP A 147 -0.57 17.56 -22.57
N ASP A 148 -0.25 18.59 -23.36
CA ASP A 148 -0.44 20.00 -22.96
C ASP A 148 -1.93 20.36 -22.70
N GLU A 149 -2.89 19.72 -23.39
CA GLU A 149 -4.33 19.99 -23.19
C GLU A 149 -4.82 19.38 -21.88
N ALA A 150 -4.54 18.10 -21.65
CA ALA A 150 -4.89 17.38 -20.43
C ALA A 150 -4.16 17.93 -19.20
N ALA A 151 -2.86 18.26 -19.32
CA ALA A 151 -2.10 18.87 -18.23
C ALA A 151 -2.61 20.28 -17.91
N ASN A 152 -3.06 21.06 -18.91
CA ASN A 152 -3.70 22.35 -18.68
C ASN A 152 -5.08 22.19 -18.03
N PHE A 153 -5.88 21.20 -18.44
CA PHE A 153 -7.14 20.87 -17.76
C PHE A 153 -6.91 20.58 -16.27
N VAL A 154 -5.95 19.72 -15.93
CA VAL A 154 -5.62 19.40 -14.54
C VAL A 154 -5.19 20.66 -13.76
N LYS A 155 -4.25 21.44 -14.31
CA LYS A 155 -3.72 22.68 -13.68
C LYS A 155 -4.74 23.79 -13.47
N THR A 156 -5.77 23.87 -14.32
CA THR A 156 -6.79 24.93 -14.25
C THR A 156 -8.05 24.51 -13.49
N SER A 157 -8.28 23.20 -13.34
CA SER A 157 -9.50 22.66 -12.71
C SER A 157 -9.33 22.33 -11.23
N ASN A 158 -8.10 22.12 -10.74
CA ASN A 158 -7.83 21.59 -9.39
C ASN A 158 -7.00 22.55 -8.52
N ASP A 159 -7.03 22.35 -7.21
CA ASP A 159 -6.17 23.08 -6.27
C ASP A 159 -4.67 22.73 -6.41
N ASP A 160 -3.80 23.64 -5.95
CA ASP A 160 -2.33 23.51 -6.07
C ASP A 160 -1.78 22.22 -5.43
N GLY A 161 -2.40 21.73 -4.35
CA GLY A 161 -2.00 20.49 -3.67
C GLY A 161 -2.32 19.26 -4.52
N ALA A 162 -3.51 19.22 -5.09
CA ALA A 162 -3.93 18.20 -6.04
C ALA A 162 -3.13 18.22 -7.34
N VAL A 163 -2.74 19.40 -7.85
CA VAL A 163 -1.83 19.52 -9.01
C VAL A 163 -0.42 19.04 -8.67
N ALA A 164 0.11 19.37 -7.48
CA ALA A 164 1.39 18.87 -7.02
C ALA A 164 1.41 17.34 -6.87
N ALA A 165 0.33 16.75 -6.37
CA ALA A 165 0.15 15.30 -6.21
C ALA A 165 0.28 14.48 -7.51
N VAL A 166 0.06 15.11 -8.68
CA VAL A 166 0.20 14.49 -10.00
C VAL A 166 1.41 14.97 -10.81
N THR A 167 2.27 15.80 -10.22
CA THR A 167 3.43 16.40 -10.91
C THR A 167 4.71 15.64 -10.60
N SER A 168 5.47 15.27 -11.62
CA SER A 168 6.82 14.70 -11.49
C SER A 168 7.76 15.29 -12.54
N GLY A 169 8.81 15.98 -12.08
CA GLY A 169 9.61 16.87 -12.91
C GLY A 169 8.75 17.93 -13.59
N ASP A 170 8.96 18.15 -14.89
CA ASP A 170 8.16 19.07 -15.71
C ASP A 170 6.84 18.45 -16.26
N ALA A 171 6.50 17.23 -15.86
CA ALA A 171 5.39 16.44 -16.43
C ALA A 171 4.27 16.15 -15.41
N LEU A 172 3.04 15.94 -15.89
CA LEU A 172 1.90 15.51 -15.09
C LEU A 172 1.46 14.09 -15.49
N TYR A 173 1.02 13.32 -14.50
CA TYR A 173 0.60 11.92 -14.64
C TYR A 173 -0.68 11.67 -13.85
N GLY A 174 -1.79 11.42 -14.56
CA GLY A 174 -3.10 11.17 -13.96
C GLY A 174 -3.89 12.42 -13.57
N PHE A 175 -5.13 12.19 -13.14
CA PHE A 175 -6.14 13.22 -12.90
C PHE A 175 -6.62 13.17 -11.44
N PRO A 176 -6.45 14.24 -10.63
CA PRO A 176 -6.98 14.25 -9.27
C PRO A 176 -8.50 14.11 -9.26
N ILE A 177 -9.02 13.26 -8.36
CA ILE A 177 -10.46 13.01 -8.20
C ILE A 177 -10.99 13.38 -6.80
N THR A 178 -10.09 13.57 -5.84
CA THR A 178 -10.37 14.11 -4.50
C THR A 178 -9.18 14.95 -4.02
N SER A 179 -9.40 15.85 -3.05
CA SER A 179 -8.34 16.58 -2.33
C SER A 179 -8.59 16.45 -0.83
N ASP A 180 -8.70 15.20 -0.39
CA ASP A 180 -9.23 14.82 0.90
C ASP A 180 -8.51 13.65 1.59
N ASN A 181 -7.38 13.18 1.05
CA ASN A 181 -6.61 12.04 1.58
C ASN A 181 -5.82 12.45 2.85
N GLY A 182 -6.55 12.61 3.94
CA GLY A 182 -6.06 12.93 5.28
C GLY A 182 -7.06 12.45 6.34
N TYR A 183 -6.83 12.77 7.61
CA TYR A 183 -7.58 12.20 8.73
C TYR A 183 -7.85 13.21 9.86
N PHE A 184 -8.94 12.97 10.59
CA PHE A 184 -9.48 13.81 11.64
C PHE A 184 -10.19 12.95 12.71
N LEU A 185 -10.85 13.56 13.69
CA LEU A 185 -11.55 12.85 14.76
C LEU A 185 -13.06 12.78 14.48
N PHE A 186 -13.60 11.56 14.32
CA PHE A 186 -15.03 11.28 14.48
C PHE A 186 -15.36 11.03 15.95
N TYR A 187 -16.58 11.36 16.38
CA TYR A 187 -17.05 11.05 17.74
C TYR A 187 -18.58 10.96 17.84
N ASP A 188 -19.04 10.18 18.82
CA ASP A 188 -20.44 10.10 19.22
C ASP A 188 -20.74 11.26 20.19
N LYS A 189 -21.57 12.23 19.78
CA LYS A 189 -21.98 13.39 20.59
C LYS A 189 -22.76 13.03 21.86
N SER A 190 -23.27 11.80 21.97
CA SER A 190 -23.89 11.30 23.21
C SER A 190 -22.86 10.84 24.26
N VAL A 191 -21.60 10.65 23.86
CA VAL A 191 -20.47 10.26 24.70
C VAL A 191 -19.47 11.40 24.88
N VAL A 192 -19.04 12.03 23.78
CA VAL A 192 -17.99 13.05 23.74
C VAL A 192 -18.58 14.38 23.29
N SER A 193 -18.48 15.41 24.13
CA SER A 193 -18.90 16.77 23.75
C SER A 193 -17.89 17.48 22.84
N GLU A 194 -18.34 18.51 22.11
CA GLU A 194 -17.49 19.37 21.27
C GLU A 194 -16.29 19.96 22.03
N GLU A 195 -16.43 20.27 23.32
CA GLU A 195 -15.30 20.77 24.14
C GLU A 195 -14.32 19.66 24.51
N GLN A 196 -14.82 18.45 24.82
CA GLN A 196 -13.97 17.29 25.11
C GLN A 196 -13.18 16.84 23.87
N ALA A 197 -13.80 16.87 22.69
CA ALA A 197 -13.19 16.53 21.41
C ALA A 197 -11.97 17.40 21.02
N LYS A 198 -11.79 18.58 21.65
CA LYS A 198 -10.63 19.46 21.40
C LYS A 198 -9.32 18.98 22.03
N THR A 199 -9.38 18.03 22.97
CA THR A 199 -8.20 17.57 23.71
C THR A 199 -8.18 16.05 23.87
N VAL A 200 -6.98 15.46 23.77
CA VAL A 200 -6.79 14.02 23.96
C VAL A 200 -7.29 13.57 25.33
N GLN A 201 -6.98 14.34 26.38
CA GLN A 201 -7.46 14.08 27.73
C GLN A 201 -9.00 14.14 27.83
N GLY A 202 -9.63 15.13 27.20
CA GLY A 202 -11.09 15.27 27.20
C GLY A 202 -11.81 14.09 26.53
N VAL A 203 -11.26 13.59 25.42
CA VAL A 203 -11.76 12.37 24.75
C VAL A 203 -11.57 11.13 25.65
N ILE A 204 -10.39 10.96 26.24
CA ILE A 204 -10.09 9.84 27.15
C ILE A 204 -11.03 9.84 28.35
N ASP A 205 -11.25 11.00 28.99
CA ASP A 205 -12.10 11.12 30.18
C ASP A 205 -13.58 10.89 29.84
N ALA A 206 -14.04 11.36 28.68
CA ALA A 206 -15.38 11.07 28.17
C ALA A 206 -15.60 9.56 27.95
N CYS A 207 -14.66 8.91 27.26
CA CYS A 207 -14.72 7.48 26.98
C CYS A 207 -14.68 6.65 28.28
N LYS A 208 -13.80 7.00 29.24
CA LYS A 208 -13.75 6.38 30.57
C LYS A 208 -15.05 6.52 31.35
N ALA A 209 -15.64 7.72 31.38
CA ALA A 209 -16.88 7.98 32.10
C ALA A 209 -18.07 7.19 31.52
N ALA A 210 -18.07 6.96 30.20
CA ALA A 210 -19.12 6.23 29.50
C ALA A 210 -18.88 4.72 29.34
N GLY A 211 -17.72 4.20 29.75
CA GLY A 211 -17.32 2.81 29.50
C GLY A 211 -17.15 2.48 28.01
N ARG A 212 -16.64 3.44 27.23
CA ARG A 212 -16.38 3.37 25.78
C ARG A 212 -14.89 3.35 25.49
N THR A 213 -14.51 3.00 24.26
CA THR A 213 -13.13 3.03 23.77
C THR A 213 -12.80 4.32 23.01
N PHE A 214 -11.51 4.61 22.82
CA PHE A 214 -11.02 5.62 21.89
C PHE A 214 -10.20 4.89 20.81
N ALA A 215 -10.76 4.80 19.61
CA ALA A 215 -10.11 4.17 18.47
C ALA A 215 -9.10 5.13 17.83
N ALA A 216 -7.84 4.71 17.75
CA ALA A 216 -6.80 5.41 17.01
C ALA A 216 -5.77 4.40 16.49
N PRO A 217 -5.47 4.36 15.18
CA PRO A 217 -4.53 3.41 14.58
C PRO A 217 -3.06 3.80 14.86
N LEU A 218 -2.64 3.68 16.11
CA LEU A 218 -1.32 4.11 16.59
C LEU A 218 -0.23 3.05 16.38
N LYS A 219 -0.54 1.88 15.79
CA LYS A 219 0.44 0.99 15.17
C LYS A 219 0.55 1.17 13.64
N ASN A 220 0.00 2.25 13.08
CA ASN A 220 0.09 2.58 11.65
C ASN A 220 0.96 3.84 11.42
N GLY A 221 2.06 3.69 10.67
CA GLY A 221 3.06 4.70 10.38
C GLY A 221 2.51 5.98 9.75
N TRP A 222 1.45 5.87 8.92
CA TRP A 222 0.79 7.03 8.30
C TRP A 222 0.13 7.93 9.35
N TYR A 223 -0.52 7.34 10.35
CA TYR A 223 -1.13 8.09 11.44
C TYR A 223 -0.10 8.55 12.47
N VAL A 224 0.88 7.70 12.81
CA VAL A 224 1.99 7.99 13.72
C VAL A 224 2.79 9.21 13.27
N ALA A 225 3.15 9.31 11.99
CA ALA A 225 3.92 10.42 11.44
C ALA A 225 3.28 11.80 11.67
N GLY A 226 1.94 11.90 11.64
CA GLY A 226 1.21 13.14 11.92
C GLY A 226 1.50 13.73 13.30
N TRP A 227 1.79 12.91 14.32
CA TRP A 227 2.16 13.38 15.65
C TRP A 227 3.51 14.10 15.65
N PHE A 228 4.48 13.56 14.93
CA PHE A 228 5.82 14.13 14.76
C PHE A 228 5.77 15.43 13.94
N PHE A 229 4.97 15.45 12.87
CA PHE A 229 4.74 16.70 12.13
C PHE A 229 4.07 17.78 12.98
N GLY A 230 3.16 17.38 13.89
CA GLY A 230 2.51 18.28 14.86
C GLY A 230 3.46 18.97 15.85
N THR A 231 4.60 18.35 16.18
CA THR A 231 5.68 18.99 16.98
C THR A 231 6.70 19.75 16.13
N GLY A 232 6.52 19.74 14.81
CA GLY A 232 7.42 20.36 13.84
C GLY A 232 8.68 19.55 13.58
N CYS A 233 8.63 18.22 13.70
CA CYS A 233 9.59 17.33 13.03
C CYS A 233 9.32 17.30 11.52
N ASP A 234 10.28 16.74 10.80
CA ASP A 234 10.28 16.49 9.37
C ASP A 234 10.81 15.09 9.05
N SER A 235 10.29 14.51 7.98
CA SER A 235 10.80 13.29 7.34
C SER A 235 10.59 13.48 5.84
N THR A 236 11.67 13.80 5.13
CA THR A 236 11.70 14.04 3.69
C THR A 236 12.72 13.10 3.06
N TRP A 237 12.31 12.37 2.03
CA TRP A 237 13.12 11.39 1.31
C TRP A 237 13.40 11.90 -0.10
N GLU A 238 14.65 11.81 -0.54
CA GLU A 238 15.07 12.23 -1.89
C GLU A 238 15.38 10.98 -2.72
N ALA A 239 14.76 10.87 -3.90
CA ALA A 239 15.01 9.82 -4.88
C ALA A 239 15.74 10.36 -6.12
N ASP A 240 16.55 9.52 -6.76
CA ASP A 240 17.17 9.80 -8.06
C ASP A 240 16.22 9.54 -9.25
N GLU A 241 16.70 9.77 -10.47
CA GLU A 241 15.92 9.59 -11.72
C GLU A 241 15.49 8.13 -11.96
N ASP A 242 16.21 7.16 -11.38
CA ASP A 242 15.91 5.73 -11.43
C ASP A 242 14.99 5.29 -10.27
N GLY A 243 14.58 6.22 -9.39
CA GLY A 243 13.69 5.98 -8.26
C GLY A 243 14.37 5.47 -6.98
N ASN A 244 15.71 5.43 -6.91
CA ASN A 244 16.43 5.00 -5.72
C ASN A 244 16.49 6.14 -4.70
N TYR A 245 16.18 5.85 -3.42
CA TYR A 245 16.38 6.82 -2.35
C TYR A 245 17.86 7.05 -2.06
N VAL A 246 18.31 8.29 -2.26
CA VAL A 246 19.70 8.75 -2.13
C VAL A 246 19.89 9.78 -1.03
N GLY A 247 18.81 10.37 -0.51
CA GLY A 247 18.84 11.36 0.57
C GLY A 247 17.71 11.17 1.58
N LEU A 248 17.98 11.55 2.84
CA LEU A 248 17.05 11.47 3.97
C LEU A 248 17.25 12.66 4.93
N ASN A 249 16.22 13.48 5.06
CA ASN A 249 16.07 14.46 6.13
C ASN A 249 14.99 13.99 7.11
N ASP A 250 15.37 13.18 8.10
CA ASP A 250 14.49 12.76 9.19
C ASP A 250 14.94 13.36 10.53
N THR A 251 13.98 13.85 11.32
CA THR A 251 14.20 14.50 12.62
C THR A 251 13.27 13.97 13.72
N PHE A 252 12.70 12.77 13.55
CA PHE A 252 11.85 12.13 14.56
C PHE A 252 12.69 11.74 15.78
N ASN A 253 13.96 11.37 15.62
CA ASN A 253 14.89 11.29 16.75
C ASN A 253 15.40 12.69 17.17
N SER A 254 14.58 13.40 17.94
CA SER A 254 14.90 14.71 18.51
C SER A 254 14.06 15.02 19.74
N ASP A 255 14.37 16.10 20.46
CA ASP A 255 13.52 16.58 21.58
C ASP A 255 12.07 16.86 21.14
N LYS A 256 11.85 17.26 19.88
CA LYS A 256 10.51 17.43 19.30
C LYS A 256 9.80 16.10 19.08
N GLY A 257 10.51 15.08 18.62
CA GLY A 257 9.94 13.75 18.41
C GLY A 257 9.70 13.01 19.73
N LEU A 258 10.50 13.27 20.76
CA LEU A 258 10.20 12.81 22.12
C LEU A 258 8.87 13.38 22.63
N ILE A 259 8.56 14.64 22.35
CA ILE A 259 7.25 15.25 22.68
C ILE A 259 6.12 14.53 21.92
N ALA A 260 6.32 14.19 20.65
CA ALA A 260 5.34 13.45 19.85
C ALA A 260 5.12 12.03 20.42
N ALA A 261 6.20 11.31 20.73
CA ALA A 261 6.16 9.98 21.34
C ALA A 261 5.46 9.98 22.71
N LYS A 262 5.72 10.99 23.55
CA LYS A 262 4.97 11.21 24.81
C LYS A 262 3.46 11.45 24.56
N GLY A 263 3.10 12.12 23.47
CA GLY A 263 1.71 12.32 23.04
C GLY A 263 1.01 11.02 22.63
N ILE A 264 1.66 10.20 21.80
CA ILE A 264 1.19 8.86 21.42
C ILE A 264 1.03 7.97 22.66
N TYR A 265 2.01 8.03 23.59
CA TYR A 265 1.95 7.29 24.85
C TYR A 265 0.74 7.66 25.73
N GLN A 266 0.30 8.93 25.74
CA GLN A 266 -0.88 9.35 26.51
C GLN A 266 -2.18 8.67 26.06
N ILE A 267 -2.33 8.36 24.76
CA ILE A 267 -3.47 7.60 24.26
C ILE A 267 -3.29 6.12 24.56
N THR A 268 -2.16 5.54 24.16
CA THR A 268 -1.94 4.08 24.24
C THR A 268 -1.98 3.57 25.68
N SER A 269 -1.38 4.30 26.63
CA SER A 269 -1.44 3.99 28.08
C SER A 269 -2.76 4.38 28.77
N SER A 270 -3.74 4.93 28.05
CA SER A 270 -4.97 5.46 28.65
C SER A 270 -5.87 4.40 29.29
N GLY A 271 -5.77 3.13 28.87
CA GLY A 271 -6.65 2.04 29.28
C GLY A 271 -8.03 2.03 28.61
N VAL A 272 -8.30 2.94 27.66
CA VAL A 272 -9.48 2.94 26.78
C VAL A 272 -9.14 2.92 25.29
N TRP A 273 -7.85 2.97 24.95
CA TRP A 273 -7.39 2.93 23.56
C TRP A 273 -7.65 1.58 22.91
N VAL A 274 -8.04 1.61 21.63
CA VAL A 274 -8.02 0.47 20.71
C VAL A 274 -7.33 0.88 19.41
N ASP A 275 -6.49 -0.02 18.89
CA ASP A 275 -5.75 0.20 17.65
C ASP A 275 -6.65 -0.09 16.44
N SER A 276 -7.33 0.95 15.94
CA SER A 276 -8.23 0.84 14.80
C SER A 276 -8.58 2.21 14.20
N ASP A 277 -8.76 2.24 12.88
CA ASP A 277 -9.37 3.31 12.09
C ASP A 277 -10.75 2.91 11.50
N GLN A 278 -11.19 1.67 11.76
CA GLN A 278 -12.38 1.09 11.13
C GLN A 278 -13.66 1.59 11.80
N ILE A 279 -14.58 2.16 11.01
CA ILE A 279 -15.83 2.76 11.50
C ILE A 279 -16.73 1.77 12.26
N SER A 280 -16.64 0.48 11.95
CA SER A 280 -17.25 -0.62 12.71
C SER A 280 -16.88 -0.65 14.21
N ALA A 281 -15.82 0.04 14.64
CA ALA A 281 -15.51 0.22 16.06
C ALA A 281 -16.60 1.00 16.84
N PHE A 282 -17.44 1.81 16.17
CA PHE A 282 -18.64 2.40 16.78
C PHE A 282 -19.76 1.38 17.07
N ASP A 283 -19.75 0.21 16.41
CA ASP A 283 -20.68 -0.91 16.62
C ASP A 283 -20.04 -2.13 17.31
N ALA A 284 -18.78 -2.01 17.77
CA ALA A 284 -18.07 -3.07 18.47
C ALA A 284 -18.74 -3.45 19.80
N ALA A 285 -18.38 -4.61 20.37
CA ALA A 285 -18.93 -5.08 21.66
C ALA A 285 -18.69 -4.09 22.83
N ILE A 286 -17.60 -3.31 22.77
CA ILE A 286 -17.42 -2.09 23.55
C ILE A 286 -17.22 -0.95 22.52
N PRO A 287 -18.29 -0.21 22.17
CA PRO A 287 -18.22 0.85 21.18
C PRO A 287 -17.18 1.93 21.46
N ALA A 288 -16.63 2.48 20.38
CA ALA A 288 -15.86 3.71 20.42
C ALA A 288 -16.75 4.91 20.82
N GLY A 289 -16.23 5.78 21.67
CA GLY A 289 -16.76 7.13 21.89
C GLY A 289 -16.21 8.13 20.88
N ALA A 290 -14.96 7.90 20.43
CA ALA A 290 -14.31 8.66 19.38
C ALA A 290 -13.34 7.78 18.59
N LEU A 291 -13.05 8.19 17.35
CA LEU A 291 -12.28 7.42 16.38
C LEU A 291 -11.48 8.34 15.44
N VAL A 292 -10.21 8.02 15.17
CA VAL A 292 -9.39 8.75 14.18
C VAL A 292 -9.43 8.04 12.82
N CYS A 293 -9.98 8.71 11.80
CA CYS A 293 -10.08 8.20 10.42
C CYS A 293 -10.25 9.35 9.41
N GLY A 294 -10.20 9.06 8.12
CA GLY A 294 -10.40 10.02 7.02
C GLY A 294 -11.81 10.02 6.41
N PRO A 295 -12.03 10.87 5.39
CA PRO A 295 -13.36 11.16 4.84
C PRO A 295 -13.95 10.04 3.97
N TRP A 296 -13.16 9.04 3.56
CA TRP A 296 -13.68 7.83 2.90
C TRP A 296 -14.69 7.05 3.75
N ALA A 297 -14.73 7.35 5.05
CA ALA A 297 -15.61 6.80 6.05
C ALA A 297 -16.84 7.69 6.39
N ASN A 298 -16.97 8.88 5.78
CA ASN A 298 -18.04 9.85 6.11
C ASN A 298 -19.46 9.26 6.05
N GLY A 299 -19.80 8.62 4.93
CA GLY A 299 -21.13 8.02 4.73
C GLY A 299 -21.46 6.94 5.77
N GLU A 300 -20.51 6.03 6.01
CA GLU A 300 -20.65 4.94 6.97
C GLU A 300 -20.76 5.47 8.42
N ALA A 301 -19.96 6.46 8.79
CA ALA A 301 -20.03 7.11 10.10
C ALA A 301 -21.40 7.79 10.33
N LYS A 302 -21.99 8.38 9.27
CA LYS A 302 -23.35 8.94 9.34
C LYS A 302 -24.43 7.87 9.41
N GLN A 303 -24.23 6.70 8.81
CA GLN A 303 -25.15 5.56 8.92
C GLN A 303 -25.19 4.98 10.33
N ILE A 304 -24.03 4.80 10.98
CA ILE A 304 -23.96 4.27 12.35
C ILE A 304 -24.40 5.31 13.39
N LEU A 305 -23.79 6.50 13.39
CA LEU A 305 -24.00 7.49 14.46
C LEU A 305 -25.22 8.40 14.23
N GLY A 306 -25.78 8.43 13.02
CA GLY A 306 -26.96 9.23 12.71
C GLY A 306 -26.79 10.70 13.10
N ASP A 307 -27.70 11.24 13.91
CA ASP A 307 -27.63 12.64 14.36
C ASP A 307 -26.65 12.85 15.52
N ASN A 308 -26.15 11.77 16.15
CA ASN A 308 -25.06 11.83 17.10
C ASN A 308 -23.68 11.95 16.45
N LEU A 309 -23.56 11.86 15.11
CA LEU A 309 -22.29 12.08 14.41
C LEU A 309 -21.73 13.47 14.76
N GLY A 310 -20.57 13.48 15.39
CA GLY A 310 -19.67 14.62 15.53
C GLY A 310 -18.39 14.36 14.75
N ALA A 311 -17.79 15.44 14.25
CA ALA A 311 -16.44 15.40 13.71
C ALA A 311 -15.70 16.69 14.10
N ALA A 312 -14.39 16.59 14.31
CA ALA A 312 -13.51 17.71 14.62
C ALA A 312 -12.12 17.44 14.04
N LYS A 313 -11.34 18.51 13.80
CA LYS A 313 -9.89 18.35 13.59
C LYS A 313 -9.25 17.57 14.73
N LEU A 314 -8.05 17.01 14.52
CA LEU A 314 -7.42 16.17 15.53
C LEU A 314 -7.25 16.93 16.86
N PRO A 315 -7.43 16.26 18.01
CA PRO A 315 -7.35 16.91 19.31
C PRO A 315 -5.95 17.47 19.60
N THR A 316 -5.88 18.39 20.55
CA THR A 316 -4.61 18.83 21.13
C THR A 316 -4.20 17.95 22.31
N TYR A 317 -2.91 17.87 22.63
CA TYR A 317 -2.37 17.13 23.77
C TYR A 317 -1.36 17.98 24.53
N THR A 318 -1.11 17.66 25.80
CA THR A 318 -0.25 18.47 26.68
C THR A 318 0.90 17.64 27.22
N VAL A 319 2.13 18.08 26.95
CA VAL A 319 3.39 17.46 27.40
C VAL A 319 4.22 18.55 28.08
N ASP A 320 4.76 18.25 29.26
CA ASP A 320 5.66 19.13 30.02
C ASP A 320 5.12 20.57 30.19
N GLY A 321 3.80 20.69 30.38
CA GLY A 321 3.08 21.96 30.58
C GLY A 321 2.82 22.78 29.31
N LYS A 322 3.12 22.24 28.13
CA LYS A 322 2.88 22.87 26.81
C LYS A 322 1.86 22.08 26.01
N THR A 323 0.99 22.77 25.29
CA THR A 323 -0.03 22.16 24.42
C THR A 323 0.46 22.11 22.98
N TYR A 324 0.27 20.96 22.35
CA TYR A 324 0.66 20.64 20.98
C TYR A 324 -0.58 20.21 20.18
N GLN A 325 -0.59 20.54 18.89
CA GLN A 325 -1.60 20.11 17.94
C GLN A 325 -1.12 18.82 17.26
N ILE A 326 -1.98 17.80 17.19
CA ILE A 326 -1.68 16.61 16.37
C ILE A 326 -1.76 17.04 14.89
N GLY A 327 -0.69 16.82 14.15
CA GLY A 327 -0.67 17.01 12.70
C GLY A 327 -1.22 15.79 11.96
N SER A 328 -1.27 15.87 10.64
CA SER A 328 -1.69 14.73 9.81
C SER A 328 -0.94 14.70 8.49
N PHE A 329 -1.13 13.64 7.70
CA PHE A 329 -0.96 13.76 6.25
C PHE A 329 -2.18 14.45 5.61
N CYS A 330 -1.97 14.99 4.41
CA CYS A 330 -2.99 15.39 3.45
C CYS A 330 -2.55 14.99 2.03
N GLY A 331 -3.51 14.92 1.10
CA GLY A 331 -3.23 14.58 -0.28
C GLY A 331 -4.48 14.34 -1.12
N SER A 332 -4.28 13.73 -2.29
CA SER A 332 -5.31 13.42 -3.29
C SER A 332 -5.39 11.92 -3.59
N LYS A 333 -6.59 11.45 -3.95
CA LYS A 333 -6.75 10.24 -4.77
C LYS A 333 -6.73 10.64 -6.25
N ILE A 334 -6.10 9.82 -7.08
CA ILE A 334 -5.79 10.12 -8.48
C ILE A 334 -6.35 9.03 -9.38
N LEU A 335 -6.95 9.40 -10.51
CA LEU A 335 -7.31 8.52 -11.61
C LEU A 335 -6.14 8.45 -12.61
N GLY A 336 -5.46 7.32 -12.64
CA GLY A 336 -4.42 6.99 -13.61
C GLY A 336 -5.00 6.56 -14.95
N VAL A 337 -4.25 6.82 -16.02
CA VAL A 337 -4.49 6.26 -17.37
C VAL A 337 -3.32 5.37 -17.71
N LYS A 338 -3.57 4.11 -18.05
CA LYS A 338 -2.52 3.20 -18.50
C LYS A 338 -2.04 3.58 -19.92
N PRO A 339 -0.72 3.62 -20.21
CA PRO A 339 -0.21 3.78 -21.57
C PRO A 339 -0.80 2.74 -22.54
N GLN A 340 -1.10 3.15 -23.77
CA GLN A 340 -1.69 2.27 -24.79
C GLN A 340 -0.82 2.23 -26.04
N THR A 341 -0.79 1.06 -26.68
CA THR A 341 -0.17 0.88 -28.01
C THR A 341 -1.00 1.50 -29.14
N ASP A 342 -2.33 1.58 -29.00
CA ASP A 342 -3.19 2.41 -29.84
C ASP A 342 -3.29 3.85 -29.27
N GLY A 343 -2.61 4.79 -29.93
CA GLY A 343 -2.67 6.21 -29.57
C GLY A 343 -4.07 6.83 -29.69
N THR A 344 -4.97 6.25 -30.49
CA THR A 344 -6.38 6.69 -30.55
C THR A 344 -7.13 6.26 -29.29
N LYS A 345 -6.91 5.02 -28.81
CA LYS A 345 -7.43 4.54 -27.53
C LYS A 345 -6.90 5.37 -26.36
N ALA A 346 -5.60 5.68 -26.36
CA ALA A 346 -5.01 6.57 -25.36
C ALA A 346 -5.75 7.93 -25.28
N ILE A 347 -5.92 8.62 -26.42
CA ILE A 347 -6.67 9.88 -26.49
C ILE A 347 -8.11 9.73 -25.97
N CYS A 348 -8.81 8.65 -26.35
CA CYS A 348 -10.17 8.42 -25.89
C CYS A 348 -10.24 8.15 -24.37
N LEU A 349 -9.28 7.43 -23.80
CA LEU A 349 -9.17 7.19 -22.36
C LEU A 349 -8.85 8.48 -21.59
N THR A 350 -7.97 9.33 -22.12
CA THR A 350 -7.68 10.67 -21.56
C THR A 350 -8.95 11.51 -21.50
N ILE A 351 -9.77 11.54 -22.56
CA ILE A 351 -11.05 12.26 -22.58
C ILE A 351 -12.05 11.68 -21.57
N LEU A 352 -12.09 10.37 -21.36
CA LEU A 352 -12.90 9.77 -20.29
C LEU A 352 -12.37 10.14 -18.89
N ALA A 353 -11.06 10.16 -18.69
CA ALA A 353 -10.45 10.52 -17.42
C ALA A 353 -10.66 12.01 -17.06
N GLU A 354 -10.59 12.93 -18.04
CA GLU A 354 -11.03 14.32 -17.88
C GLU A 354 -12.50 14.43 -17.45
N TYR A 355 -13.39 13.62 -18.03
CA TYR A 355 -14.80 13.61 -17.65
C TYR A 355 -15.02 13.06 -16.23
N LEU A 356 -14.41 11.93 -15.89
CA LEU A 356 -14.55 11.27 -14.59
C LEU A 356 -13.89 12.05 -13.44
N SER A 357 -12.88 12.87 -13.75
CA SER A 357 -12.26 13.82 -12.81
C SER A 357 -12.89 15.22 -12.83
N GLY A 358 -13.79 15.48 -13.77
CA GLY A 358 -14.50 16.75 -13.91
C GLY A 358 -15.47 17.06 -12.77
N LYS A 359 -15.77 18.36 -12.61
CA LYS A 359 -16.66 18.94 -11.59
C LYS A 359 -17.89 18.11 -11.28
N GLU A 360 -18.71 17.79 -12.29
CA GLU A 360 -20.00 17.11 -12.08
C GLU A 360 -19.83 15.69 -11.52
N CYS A 361 -18.79 14.97 -11.96
CA CYS A 361 -18.47 13.63 -11.43
C CYS A 361 -17.96 13.70 -9.98
N GLN A 362 -17.21 14.76 -9.62
CA GLN A 362 -16.81 15.00 -8.23
C GLN A 362 -17.99 15.45 -7.34
N LEU A 363 -18.91 16.28 -7.86
CA LEU A 363 -20.14 16.67 -7.14
C LEU A 363 -21.06 15.48 -6.88
N GLN A 364 -21.23 14.58 -7.85
CA GLN A 364 -21.95 13.31 -7.62
C GLN A 364 -21.29 12.47 -6.52
N ARG A 365 -19.95 12.46 -6.44
CA ARG A 365 -19.19 11.73 -5.41
C ARG A 365 -19.36 12.36 -4.02
N LEU A 366 -19.37 13.68 -3.95
CA LEU A 366 -19.66 14.47 -2.74
C LEU A 366 -21.11 14.27 -2.25
N GLN A 367 -22.08 14.25 -3.17
CA GLN A 367 -23.51 14.13 -2.87
C GLN A 367 -23.98 12.67 -2.63
N ASN A 368 -23.17 11.68 -2.99
CA ASN A 368 -23.47 10.28 -2.73
C ASN A 368 -23.34 9.98 -1.22
N ALA A 369 -24.42 9.48 -0.62
CA ALA A 369 -24.55 9.24 0.82
C ALA A 369 -23.62 8.14 1.37
N ASP A 370 -23.14 7.22 0.54
CA ASP A 370 -22.18 6.17 0.93
C ASP A 370 -20.71 6.64 0.81
N LEU A 371 -20.48 7.79 0.16
CA LEU A 371 -19.14 8.33 -0.14
C LEU A 371 -18.87 9.61 0.64
N GLN A 372 -19.44 10.74 0.21
CA GLN A 372 -19.20 12.08 0.77
C GLN A 372 -17.71 12.50 0.76
N TRP A 373 -17.01 12.22 -0.35
CA TRP A 373 -15.58 12.53 -0.51
C TRP A 373 -15.37 13.99 -0.96
N GLY A 374 -14.27 14.61 -0.51
CA GLY A 374 -13.95 16.01 -0.74
C GLY A 374 -13.34 16.25 -2.13
N PRO A 375 -13.90 17.15 -2.96
CA PRO A 375 -13.42 17.36 -4.33
C PRO A 375 -12.04 18.04 -4.38
N SER A 376 -11.25 17.70 -5.39
CA SER A 376 -10.08 18.49 -5.83
C SER A 376 -10.45 19.61 -6.78
N ASN A 377 -11.59 19.49 -7.46
CA ASN A 377 -12.03 20.47 -8.45
C ASN A 377 -12.43 21.80 -7.80
N LEU A 378 -11.81 22.90 -8.21
CA LEU A 378 -11.96 24.24 -7.60
C LEU A 378 -13.40 24.76 -7.59
N GLU A 379 -14.21 24.43 -8.61
CA GLU A 379 -15.63 24.79 -8.65
C GLU A 379 -16.47 23.89 -7.75
N ALA A 380 -16.18 22.58 -7.71
CA ALA A 380 -16.87 21.65 -6.80
C ALA A 380 -16.53 21.94 -5.32
N GLN A 381 -15.33 22.46 -5.03
CA GLN A 381 -14.94 22.95 -3.70
C GLN A 381 -15.78 24.15 -3.22
N GLN A 382 -16.58 24.79 -4.09
CA GLN A 382 -17.53 25.85 -3.69
C GLN A 382 -18.94 25.32 -3.34
N SER A 383 -19.17 23.99 -3.38
CA SER A 383 -20.50 23.42 -3.10
C SER A 383 -20.87 23.62 -1.62
N PRO A 384 -22.06 24.18 -1.30
CA PRO A 384 -22.49 24.37 0.09
C PRO A 384 -22.59 23.06 0.88
N GLU A 385 -22.83 21.93 0.22
CA GLU A 385 -22.91 20.59 0.80
C GLU A 385 -21.62 20.19 1.56
N ILE A 386 -20.46 20.76 1.22
CA ILE A 386 -19.20 20.54 1.96
C ILE A 386 -19.34 20.97 3.42
N GLN A 387 -20.14 22.01 3.70
CA GLN A 387 -20.41 22.48 5.07
C GLN A 387 -21.46 21.62 5.80
N GLU A 388 -22.19 20.78 5.08
CA GLU A 388 -23.20 19.87 5.64
C GLU A 388 -22.60 18.50 6.02
N ILE A 389 -21.39 18.18 5.55
CA ILE A 389 -20.66 16.94 5.84
C ILE A 389 -19.64 17.22 6.97
N PRO A 390 -19.87 16.77 8.22
CA PRO A 390 -19.05 17.16 9.36
C PRO A 390 -17.57 16.78 9.19
N GLY A 391 -17.29 15.65 8.54
CA GLY A 391 -15.91 15.19 8.31
C GLY A 391 -15.11 16.08 7.36
N LEU A 392 -15.74 16.67 6.33
CA LEU A 392 -15.06 17.60 5.43
C LEU A 392 -14.79 18.95 6.13
N VAL A 393 -15.70 19.42 6.99
CA VAL A 393 -15.48 20.58 7.85
C VAL A 393 -14.33 20.32 8.85
N ALA A 394 -14.28 19.13 9.44
CA ALA A 394 -13.21 18.69 10.34
C ALA A 394 -11.85 18.61 9.63
N LEU A 395 -11.82 18.05 8.41
CA LEU A 395 -10.61 17.95 7.58
C LEU A 395 -10.10 19.34 7.16
N ALA A 396 -10.98 20.25 6.74
CA ALA A 396 -10.62 21.63 6.42
C ALA A 396 -10.03 22.37 7.64
N ALA A 397 -10.55 22.11 8.84
CA ALA A 397 -9.98 22.63 10.10
C ALA A 397 -8.65 21.97 10.50
N GLN A 398 -8.37 20.75 10.01
CA GLN A 398 -7.11 20.04 10.22
C GLN A 398 -6.01 20.44 9.21
N ALA A 399 -6.39 20.84 7.98
CA ALA A 399 -5.46 21.14 6.88
C ALA A 399 -4.28 22.08 7.23
N PRO A 400 -4.42 23.14 8.07
CA PRO A 400 -3.29 23.98 8.49
C PRO A 400 -2.21 23.27 9.32
N PHE A 401 -2.47 22.04 9.78
CA PHE A 401 -1.58 21.20 10.56
C PHE A 401 -1.19 19.91 9.80
N ALA A 402 -1.61 19.79 8.54
CA ALA A 402 -1.29 18.65 7.70
C ALA A 402 0.00 18.89 6.90
N LYS A 403 0.69 17.80 6.54
CA LYS A 403 1.75 17.80 5.52
C LYS A 403 1.31 17.00 4.30
N PRO A 404 1.66 17.44 3.07
CA PRO A 404 1.49 16.61 1.88
C PRO A 404 2.20 15.26 2.06
N GLN A 405 1.51 14.16 1.74
CA GLN A 405 2.12 12.83 1.71
C GLN A 405 3.08 12.73 0.52
N GLY A 406 4.39 12.83 0.79
CA GLY A 406 5.43 12.72 -0.23
C GLY A 406 5.85 11.29 -0.53
N THR A 407 6.67 11.12 -1.55
CA THR A 407 7.31 9.86 -1.92
C THR A 407 8.29 9.42 -0.84
N VAL A 408 8.09 8.23 -0.26
CA VAL A 408 8.91 7.61 0.80
C VAL A 408 9.07 6.12 0.52
N SER A 409 10.17 5.49 0.97
CA SER A 409 10.36 4.04 0.79
C SER A 409 9.25 3.24 1.47
N GLY A 410 8.82 2.12 0.87
CA GLY A 410 7.81 1.24 1.47
C GLY A 410 8.18 0.78 2.88
N LYS A 411 9.48 0.60 3.15
CA LYS A 411 10.02 0.30 4.49
C LYS A 411 9.71 1.36 5.54
N TRP A 412 9.61 2.63 5.15
CA TRP A 412 9.39 3.72 6.10
C TRP A 412 8.04 3.56 6.82
N TRP A 413 7.04 3.02 6.14
CA TRP A 413 5.75 2.70 6.74
C TRP A 413 5.88 1.62 7.82
N ASP A 414 6.63 0.53 7.58
CA ASP A 414 6.89 -0.53 8.58
C ASP A 414 7.66 0.01 9.79
N ILE A 415 8.70 0.81 9.54
CA ILE A 415 9.51 1.42 10.61
C ILE A 415 8.64 2.38 11.45
N GLY A 416 7.69 3.08 10.82
CA GLY A 416 6.65 3.87 11.49
C GLY A 416 5.63 3.03 12.28
N ASN A 417 5.19 1.89 11.74
CA ASN A 417 4.31 0.93 12.43
C ASN A 417 4.98 0.43 13.72
N ALA A 418 6.23 -0.03 13.60
CA ALA A 418 7.03 -0.57 14.70
C ALA A 418 7.34 0.51 15.76
N LEU A 419 7.62 1.75 15.36
CA LEU A 419 7.77 2.86 16.30
C LEU A 419 6.48 3.11 17.10
N GLY A 420 5.33 3.13 16.42
CA GLY A 420 4.02 3.32 17.06
C GLY A 420 3.69 2.22 18.08
N ALA A 421 3.86 0.95 17.67
CA ALA A 421 3.68 -0.21 18.54
C ALA A 421 4.63 -0.18 19.75
N GLY A 422 5.93 0.04 19.52
CA GLY A 422 6.94 0.11 20.58
C GLY A 422 6.69 1.23 21.57
N ILE A 423 6.20 2.40 21.14
CA ILE A 423 5.78 3.48 22.05
C ILE A 423 4.65 3.00 22.95
N GLY A 424 3.62 2.35 22.39
CA GLY A 424 2.47 1.86 23.15
C GLY A 424 2.78 0.72 24.13
N GLU A 425 3.84 -0.03 23.87
CA GLU A 425 4.31 -1.15 24.70
C GLU A 425 5.40 -0.74 25.71
N SER A 426 5.89 0.51 25.64
CA SER A 426 6.92 1.05 26.55
C SER A 426 6.36 1.41 27.94
N ASP A 427 7.26 1.75 28.88
CA ASP A 427 6.90 2.36 30.17
C ASP A 427 6.63 3.89 30.08
N GLY A 428 6.75 4.46 28.88
CA GLY A 428 6.61 5.90 28.61
C GLY A 428 7.74 6.77 29.15
N SER A 429 8.82 6.19 29.70
CA SER A 429 9.95 6.95 30.22
C SER A 429 10.73 7.64 29.08
N ASP A 430 11.28 8.83 29.36
CA ASP A 430 12.14 9.54 28.40
C ASP A 430 13.32 8.69 27.91
N ALA A 431 13.78 7.69 28.70
CA ALA A 431 14.83 6.77 28.30
C ALA A 431 14.34 5.72 27.30
N ALA A 432 13.21 5.05 27.58
CA ALA A 432 12.63 4.06 26.68
C ALA A 432 12.19 4.69 25.35
N LEU A 433 11.50 5.85 25.42
CA LEU A 433 11.06 6.57 24.22
C LEU A 433 12.25 7.04 23.37
N LYS A 434 13.35 7.51 23.97
CA LYS A 434 14.57 7.85 23.21
C LYS A 434 15.23 6.63 22.57
N ALA A 435 15.23 5.47 23.23
CA ALA A 435 15.76 4.24 22.64
C ALA A 435 14.95 3.79 21.41
N LEU A 436 13.62 3.91 21.47
CA LEU A 436 12.73 3.63 20.34
C LEU A 436 12.96 4.60 19.17
N LEU A 437 13.11 5.90 19.46
CA LEU A 437 13.41 6.91 18.44
C LEU A 437 14.79 6.72 17.79
N GLN A 438 15.80 6.30 18.57
CA GLN A 438 17.10 5.93 18.02
C GLN A 438 16.99 4.71 17.10
N ASN A 439 16.29 3.65 17.54
CA ASN A 439 16.07 2.45 16.74
C ASN A 439 15.29 2.73 15.44
N TYR A 440 14.34 3.67 15.47
CA TYR A 440 13.67 4.18 14.28
C TYR A 440 14.66 4.90 13.34
N GLU A 441 15.49 5.82 13.87
CA GLU A 441 16.47 6.54 13.05
C GLU A 441 17.48 5.58 12.39
N ASP A 442 17.98 4.62 13.16
CA ASP A 442 18.97 3.64 12.70
C ASP A 442 18.39 2.78 11.55
N GLN A 443 17.12 2.36 11.63
CA GLN A 443 16.44 1.63 10.55
C GLN A 443 16.16 2.50 9.30
N CYS A 444 15.74 3.75 9.49
CA CYS A 444 15.57 4.69 8.39
C CYS A 444 16.90 4.97 7.67
N ARG A 445 18.00 5.12 8.44
CA ARG A 445 19.36 5.26 7.90
C ARG A 445 19.87 3.98 7.25
N ALA A 446 19.55 2.81 7.78
CA ALA A 446 19.91 1.53 7.16
C ALA A 446 19.27 1.43 5.76
N THR A 447 18.01 1.82 5.60
CA THR A 447 17.27 1.77 4.32
C THR A 447 17.98 2.49 3.17
N ILE A 448 18.56 3.67 3.40
CA ILE A 448 19.32 4.40 2.35
C ILE A 448 20.77 3.92 2.17
N ASN A 449 21.33 3.21 3.14
CA ASN A 449 22.73 2.72 3.11
C ASN A 449 22.85 1.24 2.71
N MET A 450 21.74 0.57 2.35
CA MET A 450 21.75 -0.82 1.90
C MET A 450 22.66 -1.01 0.68
N THR A 451 23.51 -2.04 0.74
CA THR A 451 24.24 -2.56 -0.41
C THR A 451 23.29 -3.11 -1.48
N SER A 452 23.75 -3.25 -2.72
CA SER A 452 22.96 -3.87 -3.80
C SER A 452 22.50 -5.28 -3.41
N ASP A 453 23.40 -6.08 -2.84
CA ASP A 453 23.11 -7.44 -2.37
C ASP A 453 21.99 -7.46 -1.32
N GLU A 454 21.99 -6.52 -0.36
CA GLU A 454 20.91 -6.39 0.63
C GLU A 454 19.59 -5.93 -0.01
N LYS A 455 19.62 -5.06 -1.02
CA LYS A 455 18.41 -4.64 -1.75
C LYS A 455 17.81 -5.77 -2.59
N GLU A 456 18.64 -6.70 -3.06
CA GLU A 456 18.23 -7.86 -3.87
C GLU A 456 17.94 -9.12 -3.05
N ALA A 457 18.32 -9.17 -1.78
CA ALA A 457 18.05 -10.29 -0.88
C ALA A 457 16.56 -10.52 -0.66
N TRP A 458 16.15 -11.78 -0.47
CA TRP A 458 14.77 -12.16 -0.16
C TRP A 458 14.66 -12.66 1.28
N GLY A 459 13.52 -12.35 1.92
CA GLY A 459 13.20 -12.81 3.26
C GLY A 459 11.76 -13.29 3.38
N VAL A 460 11.52 -14.30 4.23
CA VAL A 460 10.17 -14.71 4.66
C VAL A 460 9.72 -13.84 5.83
N VAL A 461 8.49 -13.36 5.81
CA VAL A 461 7.90 -12.49 6.83
C VAL A 461 6.44 -12.90 7.08
N GLY A 462 5.90 -12.74 8.29
CA GLY A 462 4.53 -13.16 8.58
C GLY A 462 4.10 -13.10 10.05
N SER A 463 2.92 -13.63 10.35
CA SER A 463 2.33 -13.72 11.71
C SER A 463 2.85 -14.92 12.51
N PHE A 464 4.13 -15.26 12.37
CA PHE A 464 4.76 -16.43 12.98
C PHE A 464 6.04 -16.06 13.74
N LEU A 465 6.44 -16.93 14.68
CA LEU A 465 7.58 -16.73 15.58
C LEU A 465 7.49 -15.37 16.30
N ASP A 466 8.56 -14.55 16.26
CA ASP A 466 8.61 -13.19 16.77
C ASP A 466 8.55 -12.12 15.65
N SER A 467 8.02 -12.47 14.47
CA SER A 467 7.98 -11.53 13.33
C SER A 467 6.84 -10.54 13.41
N GLU A 468 5.60 -11.00 13.58
CA GLU A 468 4.38 -10.18 13.51
C GLU A 468 4.43 -9.17 12.35
N TRP A 469 4.78 -9.66 11.16
CA TRP A 469 4.95 -8.91 9.90
C TRP A 469 6.12 -7.90 9.85
N SER A 470 6.95 -7.80 10.89
CA SER A 470 8.03 -6.82 11.00
C SER A 470 9.44 -7.35 10.76
N LYS A 471 9.67 -8.67 10.88
CA LYS A 471 10.99 -9.31 10.82
C LYS A 471 11.10 -10.29 9.67
N ASP A 472 12.13 -10.13 8.85
CA ASP A 472 12.48 -11.03 7.74
C ASP A 472 13.40 -12.17 8.21
N TYR A 473 13.08 -13.39 7.79
CA TYR A 473 13.97 -14.56 7.87
C TYR A 473 14.66 -14.75 6.52
N PRO A 474 16.00 -14.63 6.43
CA PRO A 474 16.71 -14.67 5.15
C PRO A 474 16.45 -15.94 4.33
N MET A 475 16.39 -15.78 3.01
CA MET A 475 16.33 -16.89 2.06
C MET A 475 17.63 -17.01 1.28
N ASN A 476 18.09 -18.24 1.09
CA ASN A 476 19.30 -18.57 0.36
C ASN A 476 18.96 -18.95 -1.09
N ARG A 477 19.61 -18.31 -2.06
CA ARG A 477 19.47 -18.66 -3.48
C ARG A 477 20.09 -20.03 -3.76
N VAL A 478 19.34 -20.91 -4.41
CA VAL A 478 19.85 -22.17 -4.95
C VAL A 478 20.15 -21.99 -6.44
N PRO A 479 21.38 -22.26 -6.91
CA PRO A 479 21.72 -22.15 -8.33
C PRO A 479 21.06 -23.24 -9.19
N GLU A 480 19.84 -23.00 -9.65
CA GLU A 480 19.11 -23.85 -10.59
C GLU A 480 19.07 -23.23 -12.01
N THR A 481 18.73 -24.02 -13.03
CA THR A 481 18.55 -23.53 -14.41
C THR A 481 17.09 -23.17 -14.67
N GLY A 482 16.79 -21.87 -14.77
CA GLY A 482 15.43 -21.37 -14.98
C GLY A 482 15.20 -20.11 -14.13
N ASP A 483 13.99 -19.99 -13.61
CA ASP A 483 13.60 -18.94 -12.67
C ASP A 483 14.39 -19.00 -11.36
N GLU A 484 14.52 -17.87 -10.68
CA GLU A 484 15.39 -17.75 -9.50
C GLU A 484 14.75 -18.46 -8.30
N THR A 485 15.41 -19.53 -7.83
CA THR A 485 14.91 -20.35 -6.73
C THR A 485 15.64 -20.03 -5.42
N TYR A 486 14.88 -19.90 -4.35
CA TYR A 486 15.33 -19.56 -3.00
C TYR A 486 14.65 -20.49 -1.97
N TYR A 487 15.35 -20.78 -0.88
CA TYR A 487 14.79 -21.49 0.27
C TYR A 487 15.13 -20.75 1.57
N SER A 488 14.17 -20.67 2.48
CA SER A 488 14.45 -20.30 3.87
C SER A 488 15.21 -21.41 4.61
N ASP A 489 15.71 -21.13 5.81
CA ASP A 489 15.88 -22.19 6.82
C ASP A 489 14.50 -22.77 7.23
N ALA A 490 14.46 -23.91 7.91
CA ALA A 490 13.19 -24.48 8.36
C ALA A 490 12.56 -23.62 9.45
N LEU A 491 11.32 -23.19 9.24
CA LEU A 491 10.55 -22.34 10.16
C LEU A 491 9.54 -23.20 10.93
N ALA A 492 9.40 -22.93 12.23
CA ALA A 492 8.34 -23.52 13.05
C ALA A 492 7.05 -22.72 12.82
N LEU A 493 6.06 -23.33 12.15
CA LEU A 493 4.80 -22.70 11.77
C LEU A 493 3.62 -23.44 12.39
N LYS A 494 2.56 -22.71 12.73
CA LYS A 494 1.30 -23.20 13.30
C LYS A 494 0.16 -23.00 12.30
N ALA A 495 -0.86 -23.84 12.40
CA ALA A 495 -2.10 -23.68 11.65
C ALA A 495 -2.70 -22.29 11.88
N GLY A 496 -3.01 -21.58 10.81
CA GLY A 496 -3.51 -20.20 10.86
C GLY A 496 -2.43 -19.11 10.98
N ASN A 497 -1.14 -19.45 11.01
CA ASN A 497 -0.11 -18.47 10.67
C ASN A 497 -0.25 -18.10 9.18
N GLU A 498 0.15 -16.88 8.84
CA GLU A 498 0.17 -16.35 7.50
C GLU A 498 1.56 -15.80 7.18
N LEU A 499 2.00 -15.94 5.94
CA LEU A 499 3.32 -15.46 5.51
C LEU A 499 3.37 -14.97 4.07
N LYS A 500 4.41 -14.18 3.80
CA LYS A 500 4.83 -13.67 2.50
C LYS A 500 6.35 -13.78 2.37
N VAL A 501 6.84 -13.60 1.16
CA VAL A 501 8.26 -13.40 0.86
C VAL A 501 8.43 -11.99 0.30
N ARG A 502 9.40 -11.20 0.78
CA ARG A 502 9.65 -9.84 0.32
C ARG A 502 11.12 -9.55 0.02
N GLN A 503 11.37 -8.65 -0.94
CA GLN A 503 12.72 -8.27 -1.34
C GLN A 503 13.23 -7.09 -0.53
N GLY A 504 14.51 -7.13 -0.17
CA GLY A 504 15.19 -6.12 0.62
C GLY A 504 14.66 -5.93 2.05
N GLY A 505 13.64 -6.68 2.48
CA GLY A 505 12.92 -6.45 3.74
C GLY A 505 11.97 -5.24 3.72
N GLY A 506 11.42 -4.91 2.54
CA GLY A 506 10.37 -3.87 2.39
C GLY A 506 9.22 -4.37 1.52
N TRP A 507 8.04 -3.77 1.66
CA TRP A 507 6.86 -4.19 0.90
C TRP A 507 6.87 -3.81 -0.58
N ASP A 508 7.86 -3.03 -1.04
CA ASP A 508 7.97 -2.55 -2.43
C ASP A 508 8.01 -3.69 -3.47
N VAL A 509 8.52 -4.87 -3.09
CA VAL A 509 8.43 -6.12 -3.85
C VAL A 509 8.14 -7.26 -2.88
N ASN A 510 6.91 -7.80 -2.88
CA ASN A 510 6.59 -8.98 -2.07
C ASN A 510 5.67 -9.97 -2.81
N PHE A 511 5.54 -11.19 -2.30
CA PHE A 511 4.75 -12.27 -2.91
C PHE A 511 4.06 -13.11 -1.82
N GLY A 512 2.86 -13.59 -2.11
CA GLY A 512 2.06 -14.41 -1.22
C GLY A 512 1.68 -15.79 -1.81
N GLY A 513 0.62 -16.39 -1.28
CA GLY A 513 0.19 -17.75 -1.62
C GLY A 513 -0.46 -17.90 -2.99
N ASP A 514 -0.87 -16.79 -3.61
CA ASP A 514 -1.39 -16.76 -4.98
C ASP A 514 -0.28 -16.63 -6.05
N GLY A 515 0.99 -16.50 -5.63
CA GLY A 515 2.13 -16.35 -6.53
C GLY A 515 2.21 -14.98 -7.23
N LYS A 516 1.31 -14.05 -6.93
CA LYS A 516 1.32 -12.71 -7.52
C LYS A 516 2.09 -11.75 -6.63
N ARG A 517 2.73 -10.76 -7.26
CA ARG A 517 3.36 -9.68 -6.50
C ARG A 517 2.29 -8.90 -5.73
N ASP A 518 2.64 -8.65 -4.49
CA ASP A 518 1.85 -8.14 -3.37
C ASP A 518 0.53 -8.88 -3.07
N GLY A 519 0.30 -10.04 -3.67
CA GLY A 519 -0.93 -10.82 -3.60
C GLY A 519 -1.28 -11.39 -2.21
N ALA A 520 -2.31 -12.23 -2.13
CA ALA A 520 -2.87 -12.70 -0.87
C ALA A 520 -1.85 -13.51 -0.03
N ASN A 521 -1.87 -13.36 1.30
CA ASN A 521 -0.98 -14.08 2.22
C ASN A 521 -1.05 -15.60 2.02
N LEU A 522 0.08 -16.30 2.18
CA LEU A 522 0.09 -17.76 2.22
C LEU A 522 -0.27 -18.24 3.64
N ALA A 523 -1.44 -18.85 3.78
CA ALA A 523 -1.89 -19.44 5.03
C ALA A 523 -1.24 -20.81 5.29
N VAL A 524 -0.87 -21.06 6.54
CA VAL A 524 -0.33 -22.35 7.01
C VAL A 524 -1.50 -23.23 7.45
N GLU A 525 -1.68 -24.39 6.81
CA GLU A 525 -2.82 -25.28 7.07
C GLU A 525 -2.67 -26.14 8.33
N ALA A 526 -1.44 -26.43 8.77
CA ALA A 526 -1.16 -27.38 9.86
C ALA A 526 0.15 -27.05 10.59
N ASP A 527 0.21 -27.37 11.88
CA ASP A 527 1.42 -27.23 12.70
C ASP A 527 2.57 -28.09 12.17
N GLY A 528 3.79 -27.56 12.16
CA GLY A 528 5.01 -28.30 11.86
C GLY A 528 6.19 -27.42 11.47
N TYR A 529 7.28 -28.08 11.03
CA TYR A 529 8.43 -27.43 10.43
C TYR A 529 8.29 -27.41 8.91
N TYR A 530 8.64 -26.27 8.32
CA TYR A 530 8.50 -26.04 6.89
C TYR A 530 9.71 -25.31 6.34
N PHE A 531 10.25 -25.78 5.22
CA PHE A 531 11.02 -24.91 4.34
C PHE A 531 10.04 -24.08 3.50
N VAL A 532 10.26 -22.77 3.43
CA VAL A 532 9.59 -21.93 2.44
C VAL A 532 10.44 -21.95 1.19
N LYS A 533 9.94 -22.63 0.16
CA LYS A 533 10.49 -22.54 -1.20
C LYS A 533 9.86 -21.36 -1.90
N PHE A 534 10.68 -20.55 -2.54
CA PHE A 534 10.29 -19.41 -3.34
C PHE A 534 10.95 -19.51 -4.71
N VAL A 535 10.16 -19.50 -5.78
CA VAL A 535 10.65 -19.46 -7.16
C VAL A 535 10.09 -18.19 -7.79
N VAL A 536 10.93 -17.32 -8.34
CA VAL A 536 10.50 -16.03 -8.91
C VAL A 536 11.07 -15.82 -10.30
N ASN A 537 10.23 -15.31 -11.21
CA ASN A 537 10.63 -15.04 -12.58
C ASN A 537 11.57 -13.81 -12.68
N ALA A 538 12.28 -13.70 -13.80
CA ALA A 538 13.36 -12.71 -13.95
C ALA A 538 12.92 -11.24 -13.87
N ASP A 539 11.65 -10.93 -14.19
CA ASP A 539 11.07 -9.59 -14.10
C ASP A 539 10.31 -9.33 -12.78
N LYS A 540 10.23 -10.31 -11.88
CA LYS A 540 9.59 -10.23 -10.56
C LYS A 540 8.11 -9.83 -10.65
N THR A 541 7.41 -10.42 -11.60
CA THR A 541 5.97 -10.25 -11.83
C THR A 541 5.16 -11.45 -11.30
N GLU A 542 5.71 -12.65 -11.42
CA GLU A 542 5.12 -13.91 -10.94
C GLU A 542 6.13 -14.71 -10.11
N ALA A 543 5.61 -15.44 -9.13
CA ALA A 543 6.37 -16.36 -8.30
C ALA A 543 5.54 -17.59 -7.91
N THR A 544 6.18 -18.53 -7.22
CA THR A 544 5.54 -19.62 -6.51
C THR A 544 6.14 -19.70 -5.12
N LEU A 545 5.33 -19.49 -4.09
CA LEU A 545 5.66 -19.85 -2.71
C LEU A 545 5.12 -21.25 -2.42
N THR A 546 5.92 -22.11 -1.81
CA THR A 546 5.50 -23.46 -1.41
C THR A 546 6.03 -23.78 -0.02
N LEU A 547 5.16 -24.33 0.83
CA LEU A 547 5.52 -24.82 2.16
C LEU A 547 5.89 -26.31 2.07
N GLU A 548 7.18 -26.59 2.00
CA GLU A 548 7.69 -27.96 1.98
C GLU A 548 7.78 -28.47 3.42
N LYS A 549 6.73 -29.17 3.87
CA LYS A 549 6.68 -29.76 5.22
C LYS A 549 7.82 -30.74 5.42
N THR A 550 8.53 -30.60 6.53
CA THR A 550 9.74 -31.35 6.80
C THR A 550 9.83 -31.80 8.26
N SER A 551 10.51 -32.91 8.51
CA SER A 551 11.06 -33.26 9.84
C SER A 551 12.45 -32.63 10.04
N TYR A 552 12.98 -31.92 9.03
CA TYR A 552 14.29 -31.29 9.06
C TYR A 552 14.30 -30.03 9.92
N MET A 553 14.27 -30.21 11.24
CA MET A 553 15.31 -29.71 12.15
C MET A 553 15.20 -30.42 13.51
N GLU A 554 15.16 -31.75 13.50
CA GLU A 554 15.19 -32.53 14.74
C GLU A 554 16.60 -33.09 15.00
N TRP A 555 16.97 -33.07 16.28
CA TRP A 555 18.14 -33.76 16.79
C TRP A 555 17.71 -35.17 17.15
N GLY A 556 18.41 -36.16 16.62
CA GLY A 556 18.11 -37.56 16.82
C GLY A 556 19.09 -38.20 17.80
N VAL A 557 18.58 -39.04 18.69
CA VAL A 557 19.42 -39.96 19.47
C VAL A 557 19.72 -41.18 18.62
N VAL A 558 21.00 -41.50 18.44
CA VAL A 558 21.49 -42.62 17.62
C VAL A 558 22.51 -43.44 18.40
N GLY A 559 22.47 -44.78 18.30
CA GLY A 559 23.35 -45.61 19.11
C GLY A 559 23.28 -47.12 18.87
N ALA A 560 23.92 -47.86 19.77
CA ALA A 560 23.92 -49.32 19.83
C ALA A 560 22.67 -49.91 20.53
N PHE A 561 21.65 -49.09 20.82
CA PHE A 561 20.44 -49.47 21.53
C PHE A 561 19.26 -49.82 20.58
N LEU A 562 18.28 -50.56 21.11
CA LEU A 562 17.04 -50.95 20.43
C LEU A 562 17.27 -51.48 18.99
N ASP A 563 16.62 -50.88 17.99
CA ASP A 563 16.86 -51.12 16.56
C ASP A 563 17.62 -49.96 15.88
N SER A 564 18.22 -49.04 16.66
CA SER A 564 18.99 -47.90 16.14
C SER A 564 20.19 -48.38 15.34
N GLY A 565 21.02 -49.26 15.95
CA GLY A 565 22.17 -49.88 15.31
C GLY A 565 23.12 -48.90 14.61
N TRP A 566 23.27 -47.68 15.14
CA TRP A 566 23.99 -46.53 14.56
C TRP A 566 23.48 -45.99 13.21
N ASN A 567 22.37 -46.49 12.70
CA ASN A 567 21.85 -46.17 11.37
C ASN A 567 20.44 -45.55 11.38
N LYS A 568 19.67 -45.74 12.45
CA LYS A 568 18.34 -45.17 12.65
C LYS A 568 18.35 -44.29 13.91
N ASP A 569 17.85 -43.08 13.80
CA ASP A 569 17.69 -42.14 14.91
C ASP A 569 16.33 -42.32 15.60
N TYR A 570 16.26 -41.80 16.83
CA TYR A 570 15.04 -41.60 17.59
C TYR A 570 14.92 -40.10 17.85
N GLU A 571 13.87 -39.47 17.28
CA GLU A 571 13.73 -38.01 17.29
C GLU A 571 13.51 -37.43 18.69
N MET A 572 14.16 -36.30 18.98
CA MET A 572 13.97 -35.55 20.21
C MET A 572 13.00 -34.37 19.99
N SER A 573 12.01 -34.24 20.87
CA SER A 573 11.05 -33.12 20.87
C SER A 573 11.67 -31.86 21.48
N ILE A 574 11.66 -30.77 20.72
CA ILE A 574 12.08 -29.44 21.19
C ILE A 574 11.15 -28.91 22.30
N GLN A 575 11.70 -28.13 23.23
CA GLN A 575 10.97 -27.51 24.33
C GLN A 575 10.63 -26.04 24.02
N GLU A 576 9.80 -25.40 24.85
CA GLU A 576 9.35 -24.00 24.66
C GLU A 576 10.48 -22.96 24.62
N ASP A 577 11.69 -23.30 25.07
CA ASP A 577 12.88 -22.44 25.02
C ASP A 577 13.57 -22.39 23.64
N GLY A 578 13.18 -23.25 22.71
CA GLY A 578 13.73 -23.32 21.35
C GLY A 578 15.17 -23.85 21.23
N ILE A 579 15.80 -24.27 22.34
CA ILE A 579 17.21 -24.72 22.35
C ILE A 579 17.40 -26.10 23.00
N THR A 580 16.47 -26.52 23.86
CA THR A 580 16.47 -27.81 24.55
C THR A 580 15.63 -28.83 23.78
N TYR A 581 16.17 -30.04 23.62
CA TYR A 581 15.53 -31.17 22.94
C TYR A 581 15.44 -32.34 23.92
N VAL A 582 14.31 -33.06 23.93
CA VAL A 582 14.03 -34.15 24.87
C VAL A 582 13.48 -35.38 24.16
N LEU A 583 14.02 -36.55 24.45
CA LEU A 583 13.44 -37.85 24.08
C LEU A 583 13.14 -38.62 25.37
N GLU A 584 11.86 -38.84 25.64
CA GLU A 584 11.38 -39.55 26.84
C GLU A 584 11.16 -41.04 26.58
N GLY A 585 11.24 -41.86 27.64
CA GLY A 585 10.76 -43.24 27.60
C GLY A 585 11.66 -44.25 26.87
N VAL A 586 12.95 -43.96 26.66
CA VAL A 586 13.86 -44.84 25.92
C VAL A 586 14.31 -46.02 26.78
N GLU A 587 14.01 -47.25 26.37
CA GLU A 587 14.59 -48.44 27.01
C GLU A 587 16.07 -48.60 26.58
N LEU A 588 16.98 -48.47 27.55
CA LEU A 588 18.43 -48.63 27.37
C LEU A 588 18.97 -49.70 28.33
N LYS A 589 20.06 -50.37 27.94
CA LYS A 589 20.72 -51.44 28.70
C LYS A 589 22.13 -51.07 29.12
N ALA A 590 22.62 -51.70 30.18
CA ALA A 590 24.01 -51.59 30.59
C ALA A 590 24.94 -52.06 29.45
N GLY A 591 25.79 -51.16 28.97
CA GLY A 591 26.68 -51.37 27.82
C GLY A 591 26.14 -50.85 26.48
N ASP A 592 24.91 -50.32 26.42
CA ASP A 592 24.47 -49.54 25.26
C ASP A 592 25.27 -48.23 25.17
N GLU A 593 25.53 -47.78 23.95
CA GLU A 593 26.22 -46.52 23.67
C GLU A 593 25.38 -45.65 22.73
N PHE A 594 25.40 -44.33 22.90
CA PHE A 594 24.67 -43.41 22.02
C PHE A 594 25.36 -42.05 21.84
N LYS A 595 24.84 -41.29 20.88
CA LYS A 595 25.15 -39.89 20.58
C LYS A 595 23.86 -39.15 20.21
N VAL A 596 23.93 -37.82 20.16
CA VAL A 596 22.90 -36.97 19.55
C VAL A 596 23.47 -36.38 18.26
N ARG A 597 22.75 -36.48 17.14
CA ARG A 597 23.19 -35.91 15.85
C ARG A 597 22.07 -35.15 15.15
N LYS A 598 22.44 -34.13 14.36
CA LYS A 598 21.47 -33.29 13.66
C LYS A 598 21.08 -33.90 12.32
N ALA A 599 19.79 -33.91 12.00
CA ALA A 599 19.27 -34.26 10.67
C ALA A 599 19.78 -35.62 10.13
N HIS A 600 19.91 -36.62 11.00
CA HIS A 600 20.43 -37.97 10.69
C HIS A 600 21.86 -38.02 10.11
N SER A 601 22.59 -36.90 10.05
CA SER A 601 23.94 -36.84 9.49
C SER A 601 25.01 -36.87 10.57
N TRP A 602 26.18 -37.41 10.23
CA TRP A 602 27.36 -37.34 11.08
C TRP A 602 28.05 -35.96 11.06
N ASP A 603 27.71 -35.07 10.11
CA ASP A 603 28.35 -33.75 9.96
C ASP A 603 28.29 -32.89 11.24
N ILE A 604 27.22 -33.05 12.04
CA ILE A 604 27.04 -32.38 13.32
C ILE A 604 26.51 -33.42 14.33
N ASN A 605 27.41 -33.98 15.13
CA ASN A 605 27.09 -34.91 16.21
C ASN A 605 27.80 -34.53 17.51
N TYR A 606 27.17 -34.84 18.64
CA TYR A 606 27.64 -34.56 19.99
C TYR A 606 27.69 -35.85 20.81
N GLY A 607 28.69 -35.92 21.68
CA GLY A 607 28.98 -37.07 22.52
C GLY A 607 29.14 -36.69 23.99
N ALA A 608 29.90 -37.52 24.71
CA ALA A 608 30.31 -37.26 26.09
C ALA A 608 30.91 -35.85 26.27
N ASP A 609 30.68 -35.27 27.45
CA ASP A 609 31.07 -33.90 27.82
C ASP A 609 30.54 -32.78 26.91
N GLY A 610 29.57 -33.07 26.04
CA GLY A 610 29.05 -32.14 25.03
C GLY A 610 30.05 -31.83 23.92
N ALA A 611 31.06 -32.67 23.73
CA ALA A 611 32.04 -32.48 22.67
C ALA A 611 31.45 -32.82 21.29
N ARG A 612 31.56 -31.88 20.34
CA ARG A 612 31.31 -32.16 18.92
C ARG A 612 32.30 -33.22 18.43
N ASP A 613 31.80 -34.21 17.70
CA ASP A 613 32.54 -35.41 17.27
C ASP A 613 33.15 -36.22 18.45
N GLY A 614 32.66 -35.99 19.68
CA GLY A 614 33.19 -36.58 20.92
C GLY A 614 33.02 -38.09 21.05
N ALA A 615 33.45 -38.65 22.18
CA ALA A 615 33.22 -40.06 22.50
C ALA A 615 31.72 -40.36 22.67
N ASN A 616 31.29 -41.61 22.50
CA ASN A 616 29.91 -42.01 22.76
C ASN A 616 29.57 -41.84 24.25
N LEU A 617 28.31 -41.56 24.58
CA LEU A 617 27.79 -41.72 25.94
C LEU A 617 27.53 -43.21 26.18
N ALA A 618 27.97 -43.74 27.32
CA ALA A 618 27.80 -45.14 27.69
C ALA A 618 26.78 -45.29 28.82
N VAL A 619 25.84 -46.22 28.66
CA VAL A 619 24.80 -46.54 29.64
C VAL A 619 25.33 -47.57 30.62
N THR A 620 25.22 -47.31 31.92
CA THR A 620 25.81 -48.16 32.98
C THR A 620 24.83 -49.12 33.64
N GLU A 621 23.52 -48.92 33.48
CA GLU A 621 22.46 -49.74 34.06
C GLU A 621 21.29 -49.91 33.10
N ASP A 622 20.57 -51.02 33.20
CA ASP A 622 19.30 -51.20 32.49
C ASP A 622 18.23 -50.25 33.04
N GLY A 623 17.45 -49.61 32.17
CA GLY A 623 16.37 -48.71 32.58
C GLY A 623 15.59 -48.10 31.41
N THR A 624 14.53 -47.37 31.77
CA THR A 624 13.83 -46.44 30.87
C THR A 624 14.36 -45.05 31.16
N TYR A 625 14.77 -44.31 30.15
CA TYR A 625 15.47 -43.04 30.30
C TYR A 625 14.76 -41.89 29.60
N THR A 626 14.87 -40.69 30.17
CA THR A 626 14.67 -39.42 29.46
C THR A 626 16.04 -38.85 29.11
N ILE A 627 16.25 -38.54 27.83
CA ILE A 627 17.48 -37.95 27.29
C ILE A 627 17.20 -36.50 26.95
N THR A 628 18.02 -35.58 27.45
CA THR A 628 17.89 -34.14 27.20
C THR A 628 19.18 -33.60 26.60
N PHE A 629 19.05 -32.80 25.53
CA PHE A 629 20.15 -32.21 24.78
C PHE A 629 19.98 -30.70 24.65
N ASP A 630 21.01 -29.93 24.99
CA ASP A 630 21.10 -28.49 24.77
C ASP A 630 21.89 -28.23 23.48
N SER A 631 21.20 -27.67 22.48
CA SER A 631 21.78 -27.40 21.16
C SER A 631 22.78 -26.23 21.10
N THR A 632 22.85 -25.41 22.14
CA THR A 632 23.81 -24.31 22.27
C THR A 632 25.10 -24.76 22.93
N THR A 633 25.01 -25.53 24.01
CA THR A 633 26.20 -26.02 24.74
C THR A 633 26.70 -27.37 24.25
N GLY A 634 25.87 -28.13 23.52
CA GLY A 634 26.15 -29.49 23.11
C GLY A 634 25.93 -30.54 24.20
N ILE A 635 25.59 -30.14 25.42
CA ILE A 635 25.52 -31.02 26.59
C ILE A 635 24.34 -31.99 26.44
N ILE A 636 24.65 -33.27 26.64
CA ILE A 636 23.68 -34.37 26.68
C ILE A 636 23.59 -34.88 28.12
N THR A 637 22.39 -34.92 28.67
CA THR A 637 22.08 -35.55 29.96
C THR A 637 21.07 -36.66 29.74
N PHE A 638 21.13 -37.70 30.58
CA PHE A 638 20.16 -38.80 30.53
C PHE A 638 19.85 -39.27 31.96
N THR A 639 18.57 -39.30 32.30
CA THR A 639 18.07 -39.64 33.64
C THR A 639 17.09 -40.80 33.57
N LYS A 640 17.06 -41.60 34.64
CA LYS A 640 16.30 -42.85 34.81
C LYS A 640 15.16 -42.66 35.80
#